data_AF-A0A8F9RJZ1-F1
#
_entry.id   AF-A0A8F9RJZ1-F1
#
_cell.length_a   1.000
_cell.length_b   1.000
_cell.length_c   1.000
_cell.angle_alpha   90.00
_cell.angle_beta   90.00
_cell.angle_gamma   90.00
#
_symmetry.space_group_name_H-M   'P 1'
#
loop_
_entity.id
_entity.type
_entity.pdbx_description
1 polymer ?
#
loop_
_entity_poly.entity_id
_entity_poly.type
_entity_poly.pdbx_seq_one_letter_code
_entity_poly.pdbx_strand_id
1 'polypeptide(L)'
;MKTILFFFSVILLSTISFEKEKIIPAKYKNETKVIKFMYSEEYLMDYGEKMFWDNTQEHAIMFQDRFEIKNLVQKLPQSNSKLFKNHNYCFIIPNSKVNDTVYADFSLKAWIIKKDGKSIYYYDKEGNLARDLRANYSFFRECW
;
A
#
# COMPACT_ATOMS: atom_id res chain seq x y z
N MET A 1 -65.96 16.23 -4.19
CA MET A 1 -64.96 16.25 -3.10
C MET A 1 -63.61 15.85 -3.68
N LYS A 2 -62.62 16.71 -3.50
CA LYS A 2 -61.21 16.45 -3.84
C LYS A 2 -60.58 15.65 -2.69
N THR A 3 -59.82 14.61 -3.02
CA THR A 3 -58.71 14.16 -2.18
C THR A 3 -57.57 13.73 -3.11
N ILE A 4 -56.40 14.27 -2.78
CA ILE A 4 -55.12 14.25 -3.49
C ILE A 4 -54.25 13.14 -2.86
N LEU A 5 -53.15 12.80 -3.55
CA LEU A 5 -51.89 12.22 -3.05
C LEU A 5 -51.78 10.69 -3.14
N PHE A 6 -50.62 10.07 -3.46
CA PHE A 6 -49.23 10.53 -3.43
C PHE A 6 -48.42 9.80 -4.53
N PHE A 7 -47.48 10.52 -5.13
CA PHE A 7 -46.38 9.98 -5.94
C PHE A 7 -45.51 9.01 -5.11
N PHE A 8 -45.16 7.86 -5.67
CA PHE A 8 -43.92 7.16 -5.30
C PHE A 8 -43.08 6.91 -6.55
N SER A 9 -42.06 7.75 -6.70
CA SER A 9 -40.94 7.57 -7.61
C SER A 9 -40.09 6.39 -7.12
N VAL A 10 -40.08 5.28 -7.84
CA VAL A 10 -39.04 4.26 -7.66
C VAL A 10 -37.87 4.65 -8.55
N ILE A 11 -36.90 5.33 -7.95
CA ILE A 11 -35.61 5.61 -8.59
C ILE A 11 -34.83 4.29 -8.59
N LEU A 12 -34.76 3.62 -9.75
CA LEU A 12 -33.92 2.45 -9.94
C LEU A 12 -32.46 2.93 -10.17
N LEU A 13 -31.75 3.27 -9.08
CA LEU A 13 -30.32 3.54 -9.14
C LEU A 13 -29.57 2.20 -9.08
N SER A 14 -29.21 1.65 -10.23
CA SER A 14 -28.22 0.55 -10.28
C SER A 14 -27.47 0.52 -11.60
N THR A 15 -26.54 1.45 -11.76
CA THR A 15 -25.34 1.22 -12.58
C THR A 15 -24.13 1.72 -11.81
N ILE A 16 -23.78 0.96 -10.77
CA ILE A 16 -22.39 0.99 -10.29
C ILE A 16 -21.60 0.31 -11.41
N SER A 17 -21.11 1.12 -12.35
CA SER A 17 -20.04 0.70 -13.24
C SER A 17 -18.80 0.56 -12.35
N PHE A 18 -18.64 -0.60 -11.73
CA PHE A 18 -17.33 -1.07 -11.37
C PHE A 18 -16.60 -1.23 -12.70
N GLU A 19 -15.81 -0.21 -13.08
CA GLU A 19 -14.68 -0.49 -13.95
C GLU A 19 -13.88 -1.57 -13.25
N LYS A 20 -14.04 -2.79 -13.76
CA LYS A 20 -13.27 -3.95 -13.39
C LYS A 20 -11.83 -3.51 -13.60
N GLU A 21 -11.10 -3.29 -12.51
CA GLU A 21 -9.66 -3.07 -12.54
C GLU A 21 -9.10 -4.04 -13.57
N LYS A 22 -8.49 -3.48 -14.60
CA LYS A 22 -7.91 -4.25 -15.70
C LYS A 22 -6.88 -5.15 -15.04
N ILE A 23 -7.24 -6.42 -14.84
CA ILE A 23 -6.32 -7.43 -14.29
C ILE A 23 -5.18 -7.49 -15.30
N ILE A 24 -4.08 -6.82 -14.97
CA ILE A 24 -2.86 -6.90 -15.74
C ILE A 24 -2.45 -8.37 -15.65
N PRO A 25 -2.42 -9.12 -16.76
CA PRO A 25 -2.06 -10.52 -16.71
C PRO A 25 -0.65 -10.61 -16.11
N ALA A 26 -0.53 -11.39 -15.02
CA ALA A 26 0.70 -11.57 -14.28
C ALA A 26 1.75 -12.22 -15.19
N LYS A 27 2.59 -11.39 -15.82
CA LYS A 27 3.79 -11.84 -16.53
C LYS A 27 4.86 -12.37 -15.56
N TYR A 28 4.67 -12.18 -14.25
CA TYR A 28 5.71 -12.40 -13.23
C TYR A 28 5.15 -13.05 -11.95
N LYS A 29 4.92 -14.37 -11.98
CA LYS A 29 4.38 -15.11 -10.81
C LYS A 29 5.26 -15.06 -9.55
N ASN A 30 6.52 -14.64 -9.65
CA ASN A 30 7.52 -14.69 -8.56
C ASN A 30 8.18 -13.34 -8.24
N GLU A 31 7.72 -12.24 -8.85
CA GLU A 31 8.28 -10.91 -8.59
C GLU A 31 7.51 -10.20 -7.48
N THR A 32 8.23 -9.55 -6.59
CA THR A 32 7.62 -8.61 -5.64
C THR A 32 7.32 -7.31 -6.38
N LYS A 33 6.04 -6.89 -6.37
CA LYS A 33 5.65 -5.56 -6.83
C LYS A 33 5.87 -4.57 -5.68
N VAL A 34 6.70 -3.58 -5.92
CA VAL A 34 6.96 -2.48 -4.99
C VAL A 34 6.27 -1.24 -5.51
N ILE A 35 5.45 -0.62 -4.68
CA ILE A 35 4.70 0.59 -4.97
C ILE A 35 5.24 1.67 -4.04
N LYS A 36 5.63 2.81 -4.59
CA LYS A 36 6.03 4.02 -3.87
C LYS A 36 4.97 5.08 -4.11
N PHE A 37 4.46 5.65 -3.03
CA PHE A 37 3.59 6.83 -3.08
C PHE A 37 4.46 8.05 -3.34
N MET A 38 4.28 8.63 -4.52
CA MET A 38 4.91 9.88 -4.90
C MET A 38 4.19 10.98 -4.14
N TYR A 39 4.92 11.65 -3.26
CA TYR A 39 4.37 12.70 -2.42
C TYR A 39 3.83 13.83 -3.31
N SER A 40 2.54 14.17 -3.18
CA SER A 40 1.98 15.41 -3.70
C SER A 40 1.96 16.47 -2.59
N GLU A 41 2.32 17.70 -2.94
CA GLU A 41 2.26 18.86 -2.03
C GLU A 41 0.85 19.09 -1.46
N GLU A 42 -0.19 18.55 -2.09
CA GLU A 42 -1.57 18.60 -1.61
C GLU A 42 -1.81 17.77 -0.32
N TYR A 43 -0.90 16.86 0.03
CA TYR A 43 -1.02 15.96 1.19
C TYR A 43 -0.26 16.46 2.42
N LEU A 44 -0.49 17.72 2.84
CA LEU A 44 0.14 18.38 4.00
C LEU A 44 -0.13 17.70 5.38
N MET A 45 -0.78 16.54 5.43
CA MET A 45 -1.23 15.85 6.65
C MET A 45 -0.82 14.38 6.65
N ASP A 46 -0.72 13.77 7.83
CA ASP A 46 -0.54 12.32 7.96
C ASP A 46 -1.66 11.58 7.21
N TYR A 47 -1.26 10.62 6.37
CA TYR A 47 -2.15 9.85 5.52
C TYR A 47 -2.00 8.33 5.72
N GLY A 48 -3.16 7.70 5.88
CA GLY A 48 -3.27 6.27 6.08
C GLY A 48 -3.31 5.47 4.78
N GLU A 49 -3.45 4.16 4.94
CA GLU A 49 -3.52 3.19 3.86
C GLU A 49 -4.64 3.47 2.85
N LYS A 50 -5.80 3.97 3.31
CA LYS A 50 -6.91 4.32 2.42
C LYS A 50 -6.48 5.36 1.39
N MET A 51 -5.84 6.45 1.83
CA MET A 51 -5.37 7.49 0.92
C MET A 51 -4.30 6.95 -0.03
N PHE A 52 -3.40 6.09 0.45
CA PHE A 52 -2.42 5.41 -0.41
C PHE A 52 -3.11 4.67 -1.56
N TRP A 53 -4.14 3.86 -1.29
CA TRP A 53 -4.82 3.09 -2.33
C TRP A 53 -5.80 3.88 -3.19
N ASP A 54 -6.41 4.94 -2.66
CA ASP A 54 -7.35 5.77 -3.41
C ASP A 54 -6.65 6.64 -4.48
N ASN A 55 -5.35 6.91 -4.34
CA ASN A 55 -4.59 7.83 -5.19
C ASN A 55 -3.56 7.07 -6.05
N THR A 56 -4.02 6.12 -6.86
CA THR A 56 -3.14 5.27 -7.70
C THR A 56 -2.38 6.03 -8.77
N GLN A 57 -2.83 7.21 -9.17
CA GLN A 57 -2.11 8.10 -10.09
C GLN A 57 -0.78 8.61 -9.52
N GLU A 58 -0.64 8.61 -8.19
CA GLU A 58 0.56 9.00 -7.48
C GLU A 58 1.50 7.80 -7.22
N HIS A 59 1.30 6.67 -7.88
CA HIS A 59 2.10 5.46 -7.64
C HIS A 59 3.24 5.33 -8.65
N ALA A 60 4.47 5.33 -8.15
CA ALA A 60 5.60 4.76 -8.88
C ALA A 60 5.69 3.27 -8.57
N ILE A 61 5.99 2.45 -9.58
CA ILE A 61 6.01 0.98 -9.45
C ILE A 61 7.35 0.43 -9.93
N MET A 62 7.93 -0.47 -9.13
CA MET A 62 9.08 -1.29 -9.48
C MET A 62 8.71 -2.76 -9.28
N PHE A 63 9.25 -3.64 -10.12
CA PHE A 63 9.18 -5.08 -9.94
C PHE A 63 10.56 -5.61 -9.61
N GLN A 64 10.65 -6.50 -8.63
CA GLN A 64 11.92 -7.08 -8.19
C GLN A 64 11.79 -8.59 -8.01
N ASP A 65 12.66 -9.32 -8.70
CA ASP A 65 12.79 -10.77 -8.55
C ASP A 65 13.23 -11.17 -7.14
N ARG A 66 12.54 -12.15 -6.56
CA ARG A 66 12.88 -12.79 -5.27
C ARG A 66 13.18 -11.81 -4.14
N PHE A 67 12.42 -10.72 -4.05
CA PHE A 67 12.62 -9.74 -3.01
C PHE A 67 12.13 -10.27 -1.64
N GLU A 68 13.04 -10.78 -0.82
CA GLU A 68 12.71 -11.36 0.50
C GLU A 68 12.43 -10.32 1.60
N ILE A 69 11.83 -9.17 1.24
CA ILE A 69 11.65 -8.04 2.15
C ILE A 69 10.88 -8.41 3.41
N LYS A 70 9.87 -9.28 3.31
CA LYS A 70 9.12 -9.80 4.46
C LYS A 70 10.03 -10.53 5.45
N ASN A 71 10.92 -11.40 4.97
CA ASN A 71 11.85 -12.13 5.82
C ASN A 71 12.86 -11.19 6.50
N LEU A 72 13.29 -10.15 5.80
CA LEU A 72 14.19 -9.13 6.36
C LEU A 72 13.48 -8.31 7.45
N VAL A 73 12.26 -7.86 7.21
CA VAL A 73 11.47 -7.09 8.18
C VAL A 73 11.14 -7.93 9.41
N GLN A 74 10.82 -9.22 9.27
CA GLN A 74 10.53 -10.11 10.41
C GLN A 74 11.72 -10.32 11.35
N LYS A 75 12.95 -10.04 10.92
CA LYS A 75 14.15 -10.10 11.77
C LYS A 75 14.34 -8.83 12.61
N LEU A 76 13.62 -7.76 12.32
CA LEU A 76 13.68 -6.51 13.08
C LEU A 76 12.96 -6.66 14.43
N PRO A 77 13.29 -5.82 15.43
CA PRO A 77 12.50 -5.75 16.66
C PRO A 77 11.06 -5.31 16.38
N GLN A 78 10.10 -6.03 16.96
CA GLN A 78 8.70 -5.59 16.96
C GLN A 78 8.54 -4.29 17.73
N SER A 79 7.66 -3.42 17.25
CA SER A 79 7.41 -2.11 17.83
C SER A 79 5.91 -1.84 17.99
N ASN A 80 5.58 -0.64 18.47
CA ASN A 80 4.21 -0.13 18.44
C ASN A 80 3.95 0.72 17.18
N SER A 81 2.68 1.08 16.97
CA SER A 81 2.24 1.85 15.81
C SER A 81 2.71 3.30 15.78
N LYS A 82 3.11 3.90 16.91
CA LYS A 82 3.45 5.34 17.00
C LYS A 82 4.68 5.73 16.19
N LEU A 83 5.54 4.76 15.88
CA LEU A 83 6.75 4.99 15.09
C LEU A 83 6.47 4.96 13.58
N PHE A 84 5.34 4.40 13.17
CA PHE A 84 4.92 4.37 11.78
C PHE A 84 4.09 5.62 11.47
N LYS A 85 4.57 6.45 10.54
CA LYS A 85 3.91 7.70 10.18
C LYS A 85 2.86 7.48 9.09
N ASN A 86 3.33 7.22 7.86
CA ASN A 86 2.48 7.19 6.67
C ASN A 86 2.76 5.95 5.82
N HIS A 87 1.79 5.54 5.02
CA HIS A 87 1.97 4.44 4.06
C HIS A 87 2.66 5.01 2.83
N ASN A 88 3.98 4.94 2.75
CA ASN A 88 4.74 5.47 1.61
C ASN A 88 5.17 4.39 0.64
N TYR A 89 5.43 3.19 1.14
CA TYR A 89 5.78 2.04 0.33
C TYR A 89 4.86 0.87 0.61
N CYS A 90 4.54 0.11 -0.41
CA CYS A 90 3.82 -1.15 -0.32
C CYS A 90 4.55 -2.21 -1.16
N PHE A 91 4.86 -3.33 -0.53
CA PHE A 91 5.47 -4.50 -1.14
C PHE A 91 4.41 -5.59 -1.20
N ILE A 92 4.00 -5.95 -2.41
CA ILE A 92 3.08 -7.06 -2.69
C ILE A 92 3.92 -8.25 -3.12
N ILE A 93 4.01 -9.24 -2.25
CA ILE A 93 4.86 -10.41 -2.41
C ILE A 93 3.95 -11.58 -2.81
N PRO A 94 4.13 -12.15 -4.02
CA PRO A 94 3.35 -13.30 -4.45
C PRO A 94 3.56 -14.48 -3.52
N ASN A 95 2.46 -15.11 -3.11
CA ASN A 95 2.48 -16.35 -2.34
C ASN A 95 1.38 -17.27 -2.88
N SER A 96 1.59 -18.59 -2.75
CA SER A 96 0.78 -19.64 -3.38
C SER A 96 -0.73 -19.58 -3.08
N LYS A 97 -1.14 -18.91 -1.99
CA LYS A 97 -2.54 -18.80 -1.57
C LYS A 97 -3.06 -17.36 -1.66
N VAL A 98 -2.40 -16.44 -0.97
CA VAL A 98 -2.76 -15.02 -0.87
C VAL A 98 -1.47 -14.22 -0.80
N ASN A 99 -1.36 -13.13 -1.57
CA ASN A 99 -0.20 -12.26 -1.53
C ASN A 99 0.05 -11.74 -0.11
N ASP A 100 1.32 -11.73 0.28
CA ASP A 100 1.74 -11.05 1.50
C ASP A 100 1.92 -9.56 1.21
N THR A 101 1.49 -8.71 2.14
CA THR A 101 1.66 -7.26 2.02
C THR A 101 2.51 -6.71 3.16
N VAL A 102 3.56 -6.00 2.79
CA VAL A 102 4.42 -5.28 3.73
C VAL A 102 4.35 -3.79 3.38
N TYR A 103 4.13 -2.94 4.38
CA TYR A 103 4.18 -1.48 4.21
C TYR A 103 5.40 -0.90 4.90
N ALA A 104 5.86 0.24 4.39
CA ALA A 104 6.89 1.04 5.03
C ALA A 104 6.55 2.53 4.95
N ASP A 105 7.07 3.29 5.92
CA ASP A 105 7.05 4.75 5.88
C ASP A 105 8.14 5.31 4.95
N PHE A 106 8.12 6.62 4.73
CA PHE A 106 9.07 7.29 3.83
C PHE A 106 10.54 7.03 4.23
N SER A 107 10.81 6.95 5.54
CA SER A 107 12.15 6.72 6.07
C SER A 107 12.66 5.30 5.84
N LEU A 108 11.78 4.35 5.48
CA LEU A 108 12.07 2.91 5.41
C LEU A 108 12.58 2.34 6.74
N LYS A 109 12.25 2.98 7.86
CA LYS A 109 12.62 2.51 9.21
C LYS A 109 11.43 1.92 9.96
N ALA A 110 10.22 2.38 9.66
CA ALA A 110 9.01 1.83 10.27
C ALA A 110 8.27 0.96 9.26
N TRP A 111 7.93 -0.26 9.69
CA TRP A 111 7.38 -1.29 8.82
C TRP A 111 6.12 -1.90 9.42
N ILE A 112 5.19 -2.30 8.55
CA ILE A 112 3.98 -3.05 8.91
C ILE A 112 3.94 -4.32 8.09
N ILE A 113 3.74 -5.46 8.73
CA ILE A 113 3.33 -6.70 8.07
C ILE A 113 1.86 -6.95 8.39
N LYS A 114 1.04 -7.07 7.35
CA LYS A 114 -0.37 -7.48 7.52
C LYS A 114 -0.51 -8.99 7.41
N LYS A 115 -1.09 -9.59 8.44
CA LYS A 115 -1.36 -11.04 8.48
C LYS A 115 -2.68 -11.29 9.20
N ASP A 116 -3.58 -12.05 8.57
CA ASP A 116 -4.86 -12.47 9.16
C ASP A 116 -5.70 -11.29 9.73
N GLY A 117 -5.74 -10.18 8.98
CA GLY A 117 -6.45 -8.95 9.38
C GLY A 117 -5.77 -8.13 10.48
N LYS A 118 -4.59 -8.56 10.96
CA LYS A 118 -3.81 -7.85 11.98
C LYS A 118 -2.59 -7.18 11.38
N SER A 119 -2.28 -5.99 11.89
CA SER A 119 -1.04 -5.25 11.58
C SER A 119 -0.01 -5.52 12.68
N ILE A 120 1.16 -6.02 12.28
CA ILE A 120 2.31 -6.19 13.17
C ILE A 120 3.36 -5.16 12.77
N TYR A 121 3.82 -4.37 13.74
CA TYR A 121 4.74 -3.25 13.52
C TYR A 121 6.18 -3.65 13.86
N TYR A 122 7.12 -3.16 13.07
CA TYR A 122 8.55 -3.37 13.26
C TYR A 122 9.29 -2.04 13.07
N TYR A 123 10.40 -1.87 13.78
CA TYR A 123 11.20 -0.66 13.69
C TYR A 123 12.70 -0.95 13.58
N ASP A 124 13.30 -0.49 12.49
CA ASP A 124 14.73 -0.53 12.26
C ASP A 124 15.38 0.72 12.86
N LYS A 125 15.76 0.64 14.13
CA LYS A 125 16.36 1.76 14.87
C LYS A 125 17.63 2.29 14.19
N GLU A 126 18.47 1.39 13.68
CA GLU A 126 19.76 1.72 13.07
C GLU A 126 19.64 2.11 11.60
N GLY A 127 18.50 1.81 10.96
CA GLY A 127 18.23 2.14 9.56
C GLY A 127 19.11 1.37 8.58
N ASN A 128 19.58 0.18 8.95
CA ASN A 128 20.43 -0.64 8.09
C ASN A 128 19.66 -1.11 6.85
N LEU A 129 18.41 -1.55 7.02
CA LEU A 129 17.59 -1.99 5.89
C LEU A 129 17.28 -0.82 4.95
N ALA A 130 16.97 0.37 5.50
CA ALA A 130 16.78 1.58 4.71
C ALA A 130 18.04 1.93 3.88
N ARG A 131 19.22 1.83 4.50
CA ARG A 131 20.51 2.12 3.87
C ARG A 131 20.79 1.13 2.73
N ASP A 132 20.59 -0.15 2.98
CA ASP A 132 20.81 -1.21 1.99
C ASP A 132 19.87 -1.03 0.78
N LEU A 133 18.59 -0.73 1.03
CA LEU A 133 17.61 -0.47 -0.03
C LEU A 133 18.02 0.71 -0.90
N ARG A 134 18.44 1.83 -0.29
CA ARG A 134 18.83 3.05 -1.00
C ARG A 134 20.16 2.93 -1.75
N ALA A 135 21.08 2.11 -1.23
CA ALA A 135 22.35 1.83 -1.87
C ALA A 135 22.14 1.00 -3.14
N ASN A 136 21.30 -0.03 -3.07
CA ASN A 136 21.14 -1.00 -4.15
C ASN A 136 20.08 -0.62 -5.19
N TYR A 137 19.09 0.21 -4.83
CA TYR A 137 18.01 0.58 -5.74
C TYR A 137 17.77 2.09 -5.72
N SER A 138 17.90 2.71 -6.89
CA SER A 138 17.58 4.13 -7.05
C SER A 138 16.13 4.45 -6.68
N PHE A 139 15.22 3.48 -6.85
CA PHE A 139 13.79 3.59 -6.51
C PHE A 139 13.51 4.06 -5.08
N PHE A 140 14.34 3.64 -4.12
CA PHE A 140 14.17 3.97 -2.70
C PHE A 140 14.86 5.27 -2.27
N ARG A 141 15.59 5.93 -3.18
CA ARG A 141 16.24 7.21 -2.88
C ARG A 141 15.19 8.31 -2.69
N GLU A 142 15.51 9.25 -1.81
CA GLU A 142 14.60 10.33 -1.39
C GLU A 142 14.42 11.39 -2.47
N CYS A 143 15.45 11.62 -3.30
CA CYS A 143 15.39 12.51 -4.46
C CYS A 143 15.29 11.66 -5.73
N TRP A 144 14.21 11.90 -6.49
CA TRP A 144 13.98 11.38 -7.83
C TRP A 144 13.86 12.56 -8.79
#